data_AF-A0AAW4EI65-F1
#
_entry.id   AF-A0AAW4EI65-F1
#
_cell.length_a   1.000
_cell.length_b   1.000
_cell.length_c   1.000
_cell.angle_alpha   90.00
_cell.angle_beta   90.00
_cell.angle_gamma   90.00
#
_symmetry.space_group_name_H-M   'P 1'
#
loop_
_entity.id
_entity.type
_entity.pdbx_description
1 polymer ?
#
loop_
_entity_poly.entity_id
_entity_poly.type
_entity_poly.pdbx_seq_one_letter_code
_entity_poly.pdbx_strand_id
1 'polypeptide(L)'
;MRLLVLSDLHSEVWHDANATAKAGLETIQPDLRVSQPDIIVLAGDIEVGVRAVACSHEAFSGLPVIYVPGSHEGYGHNLDSLKRELGAACVATGHIHYLERRELILEGVRFLGATLWTDCRHLGSDHYQASMAEASTRLSDYRRIRLAKGGYRRIRPMDTVQWHSKIDGGLSKD
;
A
#
# COMPACT_ATOMS: atom_id res chain seq x y z
N MET A 1 6.49 20.81 10.84
CA MET A 1 6.04 19.51 10.32
C MET A 1 7.24 18.65 9.93
N ARG A 2 7.56 17.66 10.74
CA ARG A 2 8.54 16.60 10.54
C ARG A 2 7.79 15.34 10.11
N LEU A 3 8.17 14.76 8.99
CA LEU A 3 7.58 13.53 8.48
C LEU A 3 8.52 12.36 8.75
N LEU A 4 7.99 11.27 9.29
CA LEU A 4 8.64 9.97 9.20
C LEU A 4 8.00 9.19 8.07
N VAL A 5 8.75 8.96 6.99
CA VAL A 5 8.27 8.25 5.79
C VAL A 5 8.87 6.86 5.78
N LEU A 6 8.02 5.85 5.66
CA LEU A 6 8.38 4.43 5.63
C LEU A 6 7.65 3.74 4.48
N SER A 7 8.31 2.79 3.82
CA SER A 7 7.74 1.93 2.78
C SER A 7 8.49 0.59 2.75
N ASP A 8 7.92 -0.40 2.07
CA ASP A 8 8.59 -1.69 1.77
C ASP A 8 9.17 -2.36 3.03
N LEU A 9 8.46 -2.21 4.14
CA LEU A 9 8.92 -2.68 5.44
C LEU A 9 8.80 -4.20 5.54
N HIS A 10 7.79 -4.78 4.88
CA HIS A 10 7.51 -6.22 4.91
C HIS A 10 7.56 -6.77 6.33
N SER A 11 6.84 -6.14 7.26
CA SER A 11 6.92 -6.43 8.70
C SER A 11 6.63 -7.90 9.02
N GLU A 12 5.93 -8.62 8.14
CA GLU A 12 5.70 -10.07 8.21
C GLU A 12 6.95 -10.93 8.17
N VAL A 13 8.03 -10.42 7.58
CA VAL A 13 9.31 -11.13 7.49
C VAL A 13 10.09 -11.04 8.81
N TRP A 14 9.74 -10.07 9.65
CA TRP A 14 10.48 -9.71 10.86
C TRP A 14 9.80 -10.21 12.14
N HIS A 15 8.76 -11.02 12.03
CA HIS A 15 8.09 -11.61 13.18
C HIS A 15 7.64 -13.05 12.92
N ASP A 16 7.61 -13.87 13.96
CA ASP A 16 7.04 -15.21 13.88
C ASP A 16 5.51 -15.16 13.75
N ALA A 17 4.90 -16.26 13.29
CA ALA A 17 3.45 -16.35 13.09
C ALA A 17 2.62 -16.11 14.36
N ASN A 18 3.21 -16.34 15.54
CA ASN A 18 2.57 -16.16 16.85
C ASN A 18 2.86 -14.79 17.49
N ALA A 19 3.61 -13.93 16.82
CA ALA A 19 3.94 -12.62 17.36
C ALA A 19 2.74 -11.65 17.31
N THR A 20 2.76 -10.63 18.16
CA THR A 20 1.77 -9.54 18.11
C THR A 20 1.82 -8.83 16.77
N ALA A 21 0.74 -8.15 16.40
CA ALA A 21 0.67 -7.44 15.13
C ALA A 21 1.83 -6.44 14.98
N LYS A 22 2.21 -5.73 16.05
CA LYS A 22 3.31 -4.76 16.02
C LYS A 22 4.74 -5.32 16.00
N ALA A 23 4.96 -6.59 16.33
CA ALA A 23 6.31 -7.10 16.64
C ALA A 23 7.33 -6.92 15.51
N GLY A 24 6.92 -7.17 14.27
CA GLY A 24 7.80 -7.01 13.11
C GLY A 24 8.09 -5.54 12.81
N LEU A 25 7.07 -4.69 12.94
CA LEU A 25 7.20 -3.25 12.71
C LEU A 25 8.08 -2.59 13.78
N GLU A 26 7.92 -2.94 15.06
CA GLU A 26 8.75 -2.43 16.16
C GLU A 26 10.22 -2.81 16.02
N THR A 27 10.52 -3.93 15.36
CA THR A 27 11.89 -4.42 15.14
C THR A 27 12.65 -3.55 14.14
N ILE A 28 11.95 -2.95 13.17
CA ILE A 28 12.56 -2.28 12.01
C ILE A 28 12.29 -0.76 11.98
N GLN A 29 11.29 -0.28 12.72
CA GLN A 29 10.98 1.15 12.73
C GLN A 29 12.03 1.98 13.48
N PRO A 30 12.27 3.24 13.09
CA PRO A 30 13.13 4.15 13.83
C PRO A 30 12.61 4.44 15.24
N ASP A 31 13.51 4.75 16.19
CA ASP A 31 13.10 5.20 17.53
C ASP A 31 12.37 6.56 17.43
N LEU A 32 11.09 6.56 17.78
CA LEU A 32 10.24 7.74 17.76
C LEU A 32 10.68 8.81 18.78
N ARG A 33 11.40 8.42 19.84
CA ARG A 33 11.98 9.38 20.81
C ARG A 33 13.09 10.23 20.22
N VAL A 34 13.80 9.67 19.24
CA VAL A 34 14.88 10.34 18.52
C VAL A 34 14.33 11.10 17.32
N SER A 35 13.52 10.45 16.49
CA SER A 35 13.00 11.03 15.25
C SER A 35 11.91 12.09 15.49
N GLN A 36 11.11 11.92 16.55
CA GLN A 36 10.03 12.83 16.97
C GLN A 36 9.18 13.33 15.79
N PRO A 37 8.59 12.45 14.97
CA PRO A 37 7.78 12.91 13.85
C PRO A 37 6.50 13.59 14.30
N ASP A 38 6.04 14.55 13.51
CA ASP A 38 4.72 15.17 13.67
C ASP A 38 3.65 14.33 12.92
N ILE A 39 4.03 13.70 11.80
CA ILE A 39 3.17 12.82 10.99
C ILE A 39 3.98 11.60 10.51
N ILE A 40 3.35 10.42 10.52
CA ILE A 40 3.89 9.21 9.89
C ILE A 40 3.30 9.05 8.48
N VAL A 41 4.12 8.71 7.49
CA VAL A 41 3.68 8.35 6.15
C VAL A 41 4.10 6.91 5.86
N LEU A 42 3.13 6.04 5.67
CA LEU A 42 3.30 4.64 5.30
C LEU A 42 2.95 4.49 3.81
N ALA A 43 3.99 4.41 2.97
CA ALA A 43 3.90 4.49 1.51
C ALA A 43 3.97 3.10 0.84
N GLY A 44 3.19 2.16 1.38
CA GLY A 44 2.97 0.83 0.78
C GLY A 44 3.91 -0.27 1.29
N ASP A 45 3.49 -1.50 1.05
CA ASP A 45 4.21 -2.74 1.35
C ASP A 45 4.68 -2.82 2.81
N ILE A 46 3.76 -2.50 3.74
CA ILE A 46 4.02 -2.50 5.19
C ILE A 46 3.82 -3.89 5.77
N GLU A 47 2.71 -4.53 5.41
CA GLU A 47 2.38 -5.91 5.73
C GLU A 47 1.33 -6.46 4.76
N VAL A 48 1.09 -7.76 4.79
CA VAL A 48 0.00 -8.43 4.10
C VAL A 48 -1.36 -8.08 4.72
N GLY A 49 -2.30 -7.69 3.86
CA GLY A 49 -3.69 -7.50 4.21
C GLY A 49 -3.94 -6.44 5.28
N VAL A 50 -5.02 -6.63 6.06
CA VAL A 50 -5.45 -5.68 7.11
C VAL A 50 -4.52 -5.60 8.32
N ARG A 51 -3.59 -6.54 8.45
CA ARG A 51 -2.62 -6.54 9.55
C ARG A 51 -1.67 -5.35 9.46
N ALA A 52 -1.43 -4.81 8.25
CA ALA A 52 -0.72 -3.55 8.06
C ALA A 52 -1.33 -2.40 8.88
N VAL A 53 -2.66 -2.35 9.01
CA VAL A 53 -3.35 -1.33 9.82
C VAL A 53 -3.21 -1.64 11.31
N ALA A 54 -3.35 -2.91 11.70
CA ALA A 54 -3.24 -3.33 13.10
C ALA A 54 -1.84 -3.06 13.68
N CYS A 55 -0.78 -3.45 12.95
CA CYS A 55 0.60 -3.22 13.39
C CYS A 55 0.91 -1.72 13.49
N SER A 56 0.46 -0.94 12.51
CA SER A 56 0.66 0.52 12.48
C SER A 56 -0.09 1.24 13.60
N HIS A 57 -1.32 0.80 13.90
CA HIS A 57 -2.13 1.36 14.98
C HIS A 57 -1.45 1.21 16.34
N GLU A 58 -0.90 0.02 16.60
CA GLU A 58 -0.18 -0.28 17.83
C GLU A 58 1.17 0.47 17.89
N ALA A 59 1.91 0.53 16.78
CA ALA A 59 3.26 1.07 16.75
C ALA A 59 3.34 2.61 16.76
N PHE A 60 2.33 3.29 16.18
CA PHE A 60 2.29 4.74 16.01
C PHE A 60 1.14 5.40 16.78
N SER A 61 0.67 4.76 17.85
CA SER A 61 -0.42 5.27 18.67
C SER A 61 -0.17 6.71 19.14
N GLY A 62 -1.13 7.59 18.90
CA GLY A 62 -1.07 9.00 19.27
C GLY A 62 -0.47 9.93 18.21
N LEU A 63 -0.03 9.41 17.07
CA LEU A 63 0.42 10.21 15.93
C LEU A 63 -0.52 10.04 14.73
N PRO A 64 -0.80 11.10 13.94
CA PRO A 64 -1.51 10.95 12.68
C PRO A 64 -0.66 10.13 11.69
N VAL A 65 -1.28 9.13 11.08
CA VAL A 65 -0.64 8.26 10.08
C VAL A 65 -1.34 8.44 8.74
N ILE A 66 -0.59 8.78 7.70
CA ILE A 66 -1.06 8.75 6.32
C ILE A 66 -0.65 7.40 5.74
N TYR A 67 -1.61 6.63 5.25
CA TYR A 67 -1.38 5.28 4.79
C TYR A 67 -1.86 5.09 3.34
N VAL A 68 -0.93 4.66 2.48
CA VAL A 68 -1.19 4.21 1.12
C VAL A 68 -0.83 2.72 1.08
N PRO A 69 -1.73 1.81 0.68
CA PRO A 69 -1.36 0.40 0.53
C PRO A 69 -0.46 0.23 -0.70
N GLY A 70 0.44 -0.73 -0.65
CA GLY A 70 1.19 -1.19 -1.80
C GLY A 70 0.50 -2.39 -2.47
N SER A 71 1.26 -3.14 -3.26
CA SER A 71 0.72 -4.35 -3.88
C SER A 71 0.80 -5.55 -2.93
N HIS A 72 1.74 -5.54 -1.99
CA HIS A 72 2.00 -6.64 -1.07
C HIS A 72 0.85 -6.86 -0.07
N GLU A 73 0.14 -5.81 0.32
CA GLU A 73 -1.10 -5.94 1.07
C GLU A 73 -2.08 -6.91 0.38
N GLY A 74 -2.09 -6.96 -0.95
CA GLY A 74 -2.95 -7.83 -1.75
C GLY A 74 -2.56 -9.31 -1.76
N TYR A 75 -1.40 -9.70 -1.21
CA TYR A 75 -0.86 -11.04 -1.38
C TYR A 75 -1.69 -12.10 -0.64
N GLY A 76 -2.29 -13.04 -1.38
CA GLY A 76 -3.21 -14.04 -0.81
C GLY A 76 -4.64 -13.54 -0.65
N HIS A 77 -4.91 -12.29 -1.03
CA HIS A 77 -6.21 -11.65 -0.88
C HIS A 77 -6.90 -11.38 -2.21
N ASN A 78 -8.21 -11.15 -2.10
CA ASN A 78 -8.99 -10.51 -3.14
C ASN A 78 -8.91 -8.99 -2.97
N LEU A 79 -8.43 -8.29 -3.99
CA LEU A 79 -8.18 -6.85 -3.92
C LEU A 79 -9.45 -6.02 -3.68
N ASP A 80 -10.60 -6.44 -4.25
CA ASP A 80 -11.86 -5.71 -4.13
C ASP A 80 -12.42 -5.69 -2.69
N SER A 81 -12.29 -6.80 -1.96
CA SER A 81 -12.71 -6.88 -0.56
C SER A 81 -11.66 -6.25 0.35
N LEU A 82 -10.39 -6.52 0.08
CA LEU A 82 -9.28 -5.98 0.86
C LEU A 82 -9.30 -4.45 0.92
N LYS A 83 -9.52 -3.76 -0.20
CA LYS A 83 -9.61 -2.29 -0.20
C LYS A 83 -10.69 -1.76 0.75
N ARG A 84 -11.84 -2.45 0.84
CA ARG A 84 -12.92 -2.08 1.77
C ARG A 84 -12.54 -2.39 3.21
N GLU A 85 -11.92 -3.54 3.44
CA GLU A 85 -11.47 -3.99 4.76
C GLU A 85 -10.39 -3.05 5.33
N LEU A 86 -9.39 -2.67 4.52
CA LEU A 86 -8.36 -1.68 4.88
C LEU A 86 -8.99 -0.33 5.23
N GLY A 87 -9.87 0.19 4.36
CA GLY A 87 -10.56 1.45 4.61
C GLY A 87 -11.36 1.43 5.92
N ALA A 88 -12.10 0.35 6.17
CA ALA A 88 -12.88 0.19 7.41
C ALA A 88 -11.97 0.07 8.65
N ALA A 89 -10.87 -0.68 8.55
CA ALA A 89 -9.90 -0.83 9.62
C ALA A 89 -9.24 0.52 9.96
N CYS A 90 -8.80 1.29 8.96
CA CYS A 90 -8.23 2.62 9.15
C CYS A 90 -9.22 3.56 9.85
N VAL A 91 -10.49 3.60 9.41
CA VAL A 91 -11.54 4.39 10.06
C VAL A 91 -11.69 4.01 11.54
N ALA A 92 -11.65 2.71 11.87
CA ALA A 92 -11.78 2.24 13.24
C ALA A 92 -10.64 2.70 14.16
N THR A 93 -9.44 3.00 13.62
CA THR A 93 -8.32 3.51 14.44
C THR A 93 -8.46 4.96 14.88
N GLY A 94 -9.25 5.76 14.15
CA GLY A 94 -9.42 7.20 14.37
C GLY A 94 -8.23 8.10 13.99
N HIS A 95 -7.05 7.56 13.68
CA HIS A 95 -5.84 8.37 13.38
C HIS A 95 -5.04 7.88 12.17
N ILE A 96 -5.39 6.73 11.58
CA ILE A 96 -4.80 6.25 10.32
C ILE A 96 -5.69 6.67 9.15
N HIS A 97 -5.15 7.50 8.28
CA HIS A 97 -5.82 8.07 7.12
C HIS A 97 -5.46 7.27 5.86
N TYR A 98 -6.41 6.46 5.39
CA TYR A 98 -6.27 5.65 4.18
C TYR A 98 -6.42 6.48 2.90
N LEU A 99 -5.36 6.53 2.09
CA LEU A 99 -5.35 7.21 0.78
C LEU A 99 -5.14 6.21 -0.36
N GLU A 100 -6.15 6.12 -1.23
CA GLU A 100 -6.11 5.36 -2.48
C GLU A 100 -6.90 6.14 -3.53
N ARG A 101 -6.19 6.95 -4.32
CA ARG A 101 -6.72 8.04 -5.16
C ARG A 101 -7.55 9.02 -4.34
N ARG A 102 -6.99 9.47 -3.22
CA ARG A 102 -7.60 10.45 -2.32
C ARG A 102 -6.59 11.49 -1.89
N GLU A 103 -7.11 12.63 -1.46
CA GLU A 103 -6.34 13.68 -0.82
C GLU A 103 -6.66 13.76 0.68
N LEU A 104 -5.72 14.33 1.41
CA LEU A 104 -5.87 14.68 2.82
C LEU A 104 -5.14 16.00 3.07
N ILE A 105 -5.79 16.93 3.75
CA ILE A 105 -5.14 18.16 4.21
C ILE A 105 -4.90 18.01 5.71
N LEU A 106 -3.64 18.00 6.11
CA LEU A 106 -3.21 18.00 7.51
C LEU A 106 -2.24 19.17 7.73
N GLU A 107 -2.45 19.94 8.79
CA GLU A 107 -1.61 21.09 9.14
C GLU A 107 -1.39 22.08 7.98
N GLY A 108 -2.41 22.26 7.12
CA GLY A 108 -2.34 23.14 5.95
C GLY A 108 -1.56 22.57 4.75
N VAL A 109 -1.06 21.34 4.84
CA VAL A 109 -0.37 20.65 3.74
C VAL A 109 -1.30 19.62 3.10
N ARG A 110 -1.38 19.65 1.77
CA ARG A 110 -2.15 18.68 0.98
C ARG A 110 -1.30 17.48 0.62
N PHE A 111 -1.74 16.30 1.04
CA PHE A 111 -1.17 15.00 0.72
C PHE A 111 -2.05 14.29 -0.30
N LEU A 112 -1.43 13.66 -1.30
CA LEU A 112 -2.08 12.85 -2.32
C LEU A 112 -1.53 11.43 -2.22
N GLY A 113 -2.42 10.43 -2.16
CA GLY A 113 -2.01 9.03 -2.04
C GLY A 113 -2.77 8.12 -3.00
N ALA A 114 -2.03 7.26 -3.69
CA ALA A 114 -2.55 6.21 -4.56
C ALA A 114 -1.52 5.11 -4.74
N THR A 115 -1.97 3.85 -4.79
CA THR A 115 -1.11 2.74 -5.21
C THR A 115 -0.88 2.86 -6.72
N LEU A 116 0.36 3.15 -7.13
CA LEU A 116 0.73 3.21 -8.54
C LEU A 116 1.00 1.80 -9.08
N TRP A 117 0.14 1.34 -9.98
CA TRP A 117 0.32 0.06 -10.67
C TRP A 117 1.20 0.26 -11.91
N THR A 118 1.97 -0.77 -12.27
CA THR A 118 2.80 -0.72 -13.48
C THR A 118 1.95 -0.63 -14.74
N ASP A 119 2.36 0.25 -15.66
CA ASP A 119 1.86 0.34 -17.03
C ASP A 119 2.60 -0.59 -18.00
N CYS A 120 3.60 -1.33 -17.49
CA CYS A 120 4.52 -2.17 -18.24
C CYS A 120 5.30 -1.46 -19.36
N ARG A 121 5.50 -0.13 -19.28
CA ARG A 121 6.26 0.66 -20.27
C ARG A 121 7.59 1.21 -19.75
N HIS A 122 8.09 0.71 -18.63
CA HIS A 122 9.36 1.14 -18.02
C HIS A 122 10.59 1.03 -18.95
N LEU A 123 10.56 0.15 -19.96
CA LEU A 123 11.60 0.04 -21.01
C LEU A 123 11.22 0.73 -22.33
N GLY A 124 10.13 1.51 -22.35
CA GLY A 124 9.58 2.14 -23.55
C GLY A 124 8.55 1.29 -24.29
N SER A 125 7.82 1.93 -25.22
CA SER A 125 6.71 1.32 -25.96
C SER A 125 7.12 0.14 -26.83
N ASP A 126 8.35 0.14 -27.36
CA ASP A 126 8.87 -0.93 -28.24
C ASP A 126 9.01 -2.26 -27.48
N HIS A 127 9.21 -2.20 -26.16
CA HIS A 127 9.34 -3.37 -25.30
C HIS A 127 8.03 -3.77 -24.62
N TYR A 128 6.94 -3.04 -24.80
CA TYR A 128 5.68 -3.22 -24.05
C TYR A 128 5.18 -4.68 -24.05
N GLN A 129 5.15 -5.34 -25.20
CA GLN A 129 4.67 -6.73 -25.28
C GLN A 129 5.59 -7.72 -24.54
N ALA A 130 6.91 -7.53 -24.67
CA ALA A 130 7.88 -8.34 -23.94
C ALA A 130 7.79 -8.09 -22.43
N SER A 131 7.68 -6.83 -22.00
CA SER A 131 7.49 -6.45 -20.61
C SER A 131 6.21 -7.05 -20.03
N MET A 132 5.10 -7.04 -20.77
CA MET A 132 3.84 -7.67 -20.35
C MET A 132 3.99 -9.18 -20.18
N ALA A 133 4.65 -9.86 -21.12
CA ALA A 133 4.88 -11.30 -21.06
C ALA A 133 5.77 -11.68 -19.87
N GLU A 134 6.91 -11.01 -19.69
CA GLU A 134 7.83 -11.24 -18.56
C GLU A 134 7.16 -10.89 -17.22
N ALA A 135 6.43 -9.79 -17.15
CA ALA A 135 5.71 -9.40 -15.95
C ALA A 135 4.74 -10.51 -15.53
N SER A 136 3.96 -11.06 -16.48
CA SER A 136 2.96 -12.10 -16.22
C SER A 136 3.53 -13.38 -15.59
N THR A 137 4.80 -13.71 -15.86
CA THR A 137 5.44 -14.93 -15.39
C THR A 137 6.34 -14.70 -14.18
N ARG A 138 6.97 -13.53 -14.08
CA ARG A 138 7.97 -13.24 -13.04
C ARG A 138 7.42 -12.52 -11.83
N LEU A 139 6.52 -11.55 -12.00
CA LEU A 139 6.04 -10.76 -10.86
C LEU A 139 5.07 -11.58 -10.00
N SER A 140 5.30 -11.52 -8.69
CA SER A 140 4.53 -12.28 -7.69
C SER A 140 3.08 -11.80 -7.60
N ASP A 141 2.85 -10.53 -7.92
CA ASP A 141 1.55 -9.85 -7.98
C ASP A 141 0.54 -10.66 -8.79
N TYR A 142 0.90 -11.07 -10.01
CA TYR A 142 0.03 -11.85 -10.91
C TYR A 142 -0.14 -13.31 -10.51
N ARG A 143 0.57 -13.77 -9.46
CA ARG A 143 0.44 -15.11 -8.90
C ARG A 143 -0.38 -15.12 -7.61
N ARG A 144 -0.23 -14.06 -6.81
CA ARG A 144 -0.70 -13.99 -5.41
C ARG A 144 -1.92 -13.09 -5.20
N ILE A 145 -2.19 -12.14 -6.08
CA ILE A 145 -3.32 -11.21 -5.95
C ILE A 145 -4.48 -11.67 -6.82
N ARG A 146 -5.70 -11.56 -6.30
CA ARG A 146 -6.93 -11.96 -6.99
C ARG A 146 -7.94 -10.83 -7.11
N LEU A 147 -8.85 -10.98 -8.07
CA LEU A 147 -10.04 -10.16 -8.26
C LEU A 147 -11.27 -11.03 -8.18
N ALA A 148 -12.27 -10.59 -7.42
CA ALA A 148 -13.59 -11.19 -7.40
C ALA A 148 -14.30 -10.93 -8.73
N LYS A 149 -14.14 -9.72 -9.27
CA LYS A 149 -14.70 -9.35 -10.58
C LYS A 149 -14.16 -10.24 -11.70
N GLY A 150 -15.06 -10.76 -12.52
CA GLY A 150 -14.70 -11.61 -13.66
C GLY A 150 -14.37 -13.07 -13.28
N GLY A 151 -15.00 -13.59 -12.22
CA GLY A 151 -15.00 -15.02 -11.90
C GLY A 151 -13.88 -15.48 -10.97
N TYR A 152 -13.50 -14.67 -9.96
CA TYR A 152 -12.47 -15.01 -8.97
C TYR A 152 -11.15 -15.49 -9.60
N ARG A 153 -10.43 -14.58 -10.25
CA ARG A 153 -9.20 -14.88 -10.99
C ARG A 153 -8.00 -14.13 -10.45
N ARG A 154 -6.80 -14.59 -10.79
CA ARG A 154 -5.58 -13.80 -10.57
C ARG A 154 -5.62 -12.51 -11.41
N ILE A 155 -5.01 -11.45 -10.88
CA ILE A 155 -4.75 -10.26 -11.69
C ILE A 155 -3.80 -10.61 -12.83
N ARG A 156 -3.89 -9.86 -13.92
CA ARG A 156 -3.05 -9.97 -15.11
C ARG A 156 -2.39 -8.62 -15.37
N PRO A 157 -1.27 -8.56 -16.11
CA PRO A 157 -0.66 -7.27 -16.47
C PRO A 157 -1.63 -6.28 -17.10
N MET A 158 -2.58 -6.77 -17.91
CA MET A 158 -3.62 -5.92 -18.50
C MET A 158 -4.49 -5.21 -17.45
N ASP A 159 -4.74 -5.82 -16.29
CA ASP A 159 -5.49 -5.17 -15.21
C ASP A 159 -4.71 -4.01 -14.61
N THR A 160 -3.43 -4.21 -14.33
CA THR A 160 -2.56 -3.19 -13.71
C THR A 160 -2.33 -2.02 -14.67
N VAL A 161 -2.17 -2.28 -15.97
CA VAL A 161 -2.14 -1.22 -17.01
C VAL A 161 -3.47 -0.44 -17.04
N GLN A 162 -4.61 -1.12 -16.96
CA GLN A 162 -5.92 -0.46 -16.90
C GLN A 162 -6.16 0.33 -15.61
N TRP A 163 -5.52 -0.04 -14.51
CA TRP A 163 -5.59 0.71 -13.25
C TRP A 163 -4.68 1.93 -13.27
N HIS A 164 -3.47 1.79 -13.83
CA HIS A 164 -2.52 2.88 -14.03
C HIS A 164 -3.18 4.06 -14.77
N SER A 165 -3.83 3.79 -15.91
CA SER A 165 -4.45 4.85 -16.72
C SER A 165 -5.58 5.60 -16.02
N LYS A 166 -6.19 5.01 -14.98
CA LYS A 166 -7.23 5.67 -14.17
C LYS A 166 -6.64 6.59 -13.11
N ILE A 167 -5.38 6.39 -12.74
CA ILE A 167 -4.69 7.24 -11.78
C ILE A 167 -4.23 8.53 -12.47
N ASP A 168 -3.65 8.42 -13.65
CA ASP A 168 -3.20 9.58 -14.45
C ASP A 168 -4.32 10.58 -14.72
N GLY A 169 -5.55 10.08 -14.98
CA GLY A 169 -6.71 10.94 -15.20
C GLY A 169 -7.32 11.56 -13.93
N GLY A 170 -6.94 11.10 -12.73
CA GLY A 170 -7.55 11.50 -11.46
C GLY A 170 -6.64 12.32 -10.54
N LEU A 171 -5.34 12.40 -10.84
CA LEU A 171 -4.35 13.20 -10.11
C LEU A 171 -3.87 14.42 -10.92
N SER A 172 -4.54 14.75 -12.03
CA SER A 172 -4.23 15.97 -12.78
C SER A 172 -4.39 17.18 -11.87
N LYS A 173 -3.35 18.00 -11.81
CA LYS A 173 -3.36 19.28 -11.09
C LYS A 173 -4.36 20.21 -11.78
N ASP A 174 -5.50 20.43 -11.15
CA ASP A 174 -6.23 21.70 -11.30
C ASP A 174 -5.39 22.85 -10.73
#